data_AF-A0A212IYJ4-F1
#
_entry.id   AF-A0A212IYJ4-F1
#
_cell.length_a   1.000
_cell.length_b   1.000
_cell.length_c   1.000
_cell.angle_alpha   90.00
_cell.angle_beta   90.00
_cell.angle_gamma   90.00
#
_symmetry.space_group_name_H-M   'P 1'
#
loop_
_entity.id
_entity.type
_entity.pdbx_description
1 polymer ?
#
loop_
_entity_poly.entity_id
_entity_poly.type
_entity_poly.pdbx_seq_one_letter_code
_entity_poly.pdbx_strand_id
1 'polypeptide(L)'
;MRTKKAGLATKLVVLALLIGLSITLLDMRAQLQNAQTQKEALETQVQAQTQVNADLNDAVQNKDDPQRQEDIARDALGLVKPGEIILKVTE
;
A
#
# COMPACT_ATOMS: atom_id res chain seq x y z
N MET A 1 51.35 15.49 29.39
CA MET A 1 51.24 15.94 27.98
C MET A 1 50.67 17.36 27.94
N ARG A 2 51.35 18.33 27.31
CA ARG A 2 50.80 19.69 27.10
C ARG A 2 50.10 19.73 25.75
N THR A 3 48.78 19.91 25.71
CA THR A 3 48.02 20.06 24.46
C THR A 3 48.25 21.47 23.91
N LYS A 4 48.81 21.59 22.70
CA LYS A 4 48.87 22.88 22.01
C LYS A 4 47.45 23.24 21.56
N LYS A 5 47.00 24.45 21.89
CA LYS A 5 45.69 24.95 21.46
C LYS A 5 45.67 25.04 19.93
N ALA A 6 44.63 24.47 19.31
CA ALA A 6 44.43 24.57 17.87
C ALA A 6 44.23 26.04 17.46
N GLY A 7 44.87 26.41 16.34
CA GLY A 7 44.73 27.74 15.75
C GLY A 7 43.30 28.00 15.25
N LEU A 8 42.95 29.28 15.10
CA LEU A 8 41.61 29.71 14.69
C LEU A 8 41.17 29.07 13.36
N ALA A 9 42.09 28.97 12.39
CA ALA A 9 41.83 28.35 11.09
C ALA A 9 41.41 26.88 11.22
N THR A 10 42.11 26.08 12.04
CA THR A 10 41.78 24.66 12.25
C THR A 10 40.39 24.51 12.85
N LYS A 11 39.99 25.38 13.78
CA LYS A 11 38.65 25.36 14.37
C LYS A 11 37.56 25.67 13.34
N LEU A 12 37.79 26.64 12.44
CA LEU A 12 36.86 26.98 11.38
C LEU A 12 36.69 25.83 10.37
N VAL A 13 37.79 25.16 10.01
CA VAL A 13 37.74 23.98 9.14
C VAL A 13 36.95 22.85 9.80
N VAL A 14 37.22 22.54 11.07
CA VAL A 14 36.47 21.52 11.81
C VAL A 14 34.98 21.90 11.90
N LEU A 15 34.66 23.16 12.15
CA LEU A 15 33.28 23.63 12.19
C LEU A 15 32.58 23.44 10.83
N ALA A 16 33.24 23.79 9.71
CA ALA A 16 32.69 23.60 8.37
C ALA A 16 32.45 22.11 8.06
N LEU A 17 33.37 21.22 8.48
CA LEU A 17 33.21 19.77 8.34
C LEU A 17 32.02 19.25 9.15
N LEU A 18 31.85 19.72 10.39
CA LEU A 18 30.72 19.33 11.23
C LEU A 18 29.38 19.77 10.65
N ILE A 19 29.31 20.98 10.06
CA ILE A 19 28.11 21.46 9.38
C ILE A 19 27.79 20.58 8.17
N GLY A 20 28.79 20.30 7.32
CA GLY A 20 28.61 19.42 6.16
C GLY A 20 28.09 18.04 6.55
N LEU A 21 28.71 17.42 7.56
CA LEU A 21 28.25 16.13 8.11
C LEU A 21 26.81 16.19 8.62
N SER A 22 26.46 17.25 9.35
CA SER A 22 25.11 17.43 9.89
C SER A 22 24.07 17.53 8.76
N ILE A 23 24.37 18.27 7.69
CA ILE A 23 23.49 18.38 6.51
C ILE A 23 23.30 17.01 5.85
N THR A 24 24.39 16.28 5.61
CA THR A 24 24.31 14.94 4.99
C THR A 24 23.50 13.94 5.83
N LEU A 25 23.64 13.99 7.16
CA LEU A 25 22.86 13.16 8.08
C LEU A 25 21.37 13.52 8.07
N LEU A 26 21.03 14.80 7.98
CA LEU A 26 19.63 15.24 7.88
C LEU A 26 18.99 14.77 6.57
N ASP A 27 19.72 14.88 5.46
CA ASP A 27 19.24 14.43 4.15
C ASP A 27 19.00 12.91 4.13
N MET A 28 19.93 12.11 4.67
CA MET A 28 19.74 10.66 4.80
C MET A 28 18.54 10.29 5.67
N ARG A 29 18.31 11.03 6.77
CA ARG A 29 17.12 10.82 7.61
C ARG A 29 15.83 11.13 6.85
N ALA A 30 15.81 12.19 6.05
CA ALA A 30 14.66 12.55 5.22
C ALA A 30 14.39 11.46 4.15
N GLN A 31 15.44 10.96 3.49
CA GLN A 31 15.33 9.88 2.51
C GLN A 31 14.79 8.58 3.16
N LEU A 32 15.31 8.20 4.33
CA LEU A 32 14.83 7.03 5.06
C LEU A 32 13.37 7.16 5.47
N GLN A 33 12.96 8.33 5.97
CA GLN A 33 11.58 8.57 6.35
C GLN A 33 10.65 8.49 5.13
N ASN A 34 11.05 9.08 4.01
CA ASN A 34 10.26 9.03 2.77
C ASN A 34 10.15 7.60 2.22
N ALA A 35 11.26 6.85 2.22
CA ALA A 35 11.26 5.43 1.85
C ALA A 35 10.36 4.59 2.75
N GLN A 36 10.34 4.86 4.07
CA GLN A 36 9.46 4.18 5.02
C GLN A 36 7.99 4.50 4.76
N THR A 37 7.63 5.76 4.52
CA THR A 37 6.27 6.16 4.15
C THR A 37 5.82 5.51 2.84
N GLN A 38 6.69 5.47 1.83
CA GLN A 38 6.39 4.78 0.56
C GLN A 38 6.17 3.29 0.78
N LYS A 39 7.00 2.65 1.62
CA LYS A 39 6.85 1.23 1.97
C LYS A 39 5.50 0.97 2.64
N GLU A 40 5.11 1.77 3.63
CA GLU A 40 3.82 1.62 4.32
C GLU A 40 2.63 1.80 3.38
N ALA A 41 2.70 2.79 2.48
CA ALA A 41 1.68 2.99 1.46
C ALA A 41 1.58 1.80 0.48
N LEU A 42 2.72 1.21 0.12
CA LEU A 42 2.78 0.04 -0.76
C LEU A 42 2.29 -1.23 -0.05
N GLU A 43 2.64 -1.43 1.22
CA GLU A 43 2.15 -2.54 2.05
C GLU A 43 0.62 -2.49 2.19
N THR A 44 0.06 -1.30 2.38
CA THR A 44 -1.40 -1.10 2.43
C THR A 44 -2.05 -1.50 1.10
N GLN A 45 -1.45 -1.11 -0.04
CA GLN A 45 -1.95 -1.52 -1.36
C GLN A 45 -1.84 -3.02 -1.58
N VAL A 46 -0.74 -3.64 -1.18
CA VAL A 46 -0.55 -5.10 -1.29
C VAL A 46 -1.59 -5.84 -0.45
N GLN A 47 -1.88 -5.38 0.77
CA GLN A 47 -2.92 -5.99 1.61
C GLN A 47 -4.30 -5.87 0.98
N ALA A 48 -4.68 -4.68 0.51
CA ALA A 48 -5.95 -4.48 -0.17
C ALA A 48 -6.07 -5.37 -1.41
N GLN A 49 -5.01 -5.45 -2.22
CA GLN A 49 -5.01 -6.26 -3.43
C GLN A 49 -5.01 -7.76 -3.11
N THR A 50 -4.34 -8.18 -2.03
CA THR A 50 -4.37 -9.59 -1.58
C THR A 50 -5.78 -10.01 -1.21
N GLN A 51 -6.53 -9.16 -0.51
CA GLN A 51 -7.91 -9.44 -0.17
C GLN A 51 -8.79 -9.53 -1.43
N VAL A 52 -8.70 -8.53 -2.33
CA VAL A 52 -9.45 -8.55 -3.59
C VAL A 52 -9.11 -9.80 -4.41
N ASN A 53 -7.83 -10.18 -4.48
CA ASN A 53 -7.40 -11.37 -5.19
C ASN A 53 -7.91 -12.66 -4.52
N ALA A 54 -7.97 -12.73 -3.19
CA ALA A 54 -8.55 -13.87 -2.48
C ALA A 54 -10.05 -14.01 -2.80
N ASP A 55 -10.79 -12.91 -2.73
CA ASP A 55 -12.23 -12.89 -3.05
C ASP A 55 -12.48 -13.30 -4.52
N LEU A 56 -11.66 -12.80 -5.45
CA LEU A 56 -11.72 -13.20 -6.86
C LEU A 56 -11.36 -14.67 -7.05
N ASN A 57 -10.31 -15.16 -6.38
CA ASN A 57 -9.90 -16.56 -6.49
C ASN A 57 -11.00 -17.50 -5.98
N ASP A 58 -11.65 -17.17 -4.87
CA ASP A 58 -12.77 -17.94 -4.35
C ASP A 58 -13.96 -17.92 -5.32
N ALA A 59 -14.26 -16.78 -5.94
CA ALA A 59 -15.28 -16.69 -6.97
C ALA A 59 -14.95 -17.52 -8.22
N VAL A 60 -13.68 -17.56 -8.62
CA VAL A 60 -13.20 -18.37 -9.75
C VAL A 60 -13.26 -19.87 -9.43
N GLN A 61 -12.83 -20.28 -8.23
CA GLN A 61 -12.87 -21.70 -7.83
C GLN A 61 -14.30 -22.24 -7.75
N ASN A 62 -15.25 -21.40 -7.31
CA ASN A 62 -16.66 -21.77 -7.20
C ASN A 62 -17.48 -21.31 -8.42
N LYS A 63 -16.83 -21.01 -9.55
CA LYS A 63 -17.51 -20.51 -10.76
C LYS A 63 -18.46 -21.53 -11.39
N ASP A 64 -18.11 -22.81 -11.30
CA ASP A 64 -18.90 -23.90 -11.87
C ASP A 64 -19.97 -24.44 -10.89
N ASP A 65 -20.15 -23.81 -9.73
CA ASP A 65 -21.21 -24.11 -8.78
C ASP A 65 -22.59 -23.82 -9.40
N PRO A 66 -23.44 -24.85 -9.63
CA PRO A 66 -24.74 -24.68 -10.25
C PRO A 66 -25.68 -23.72 -9.51
N GLN A 67 -25.63 -23.69 -8.17
CA GLN A 67 -26.46 -22.76 -7.39
C GLN A 67 -26.04 -21.31 -7.64
N ARG A 68 -24.73 -21.07 -7.62
CA ARG A 68 -24.16 -19.74 -7.86
C ARG A 68 -24.46 -19.23 -9.28
N GLN A 69 -24.45 -20.13 -10.27
CA GLN A 69 -24.84 -19.79 -11.65
C GLN A 69 -26.34 -19.46 -11.75
N GLU A 70 -27.21 -20.20 -11.06
CA GLU A 70 -28.64 -19.90 -11.01
C GLU A 70 -28.91 -18.54 -10.35
N ASP A 71 -28.20 -18.22 -9.27
CA ASP A 71 -28.32 -16.93 -8.57
C ASP A 71 -27.87 -15.77 -9.45
N ILE A 72 -26.70 -15.89 -10.11
CA ILE A 72 -26.24 -14.89 -11.09
C ILE A 72 -27.24 -14.75 -12.25
N ALA A 73 -27.79 -15.87 -12.75
CA ALA A 73 -28.79 -15.84 -13.81
C ALA A 73 -30.08 -15.12 -13.37
N ARG A 74 -30.54 -15.32 -12.14
CA ARG A 74 -31.70 -14.60 -11.58
C ARG A 74 -31.40 -13.13 -11.36
N ASP A 75 -30.31 -12.80 -10.68
CA ASP A 75 -30.04 -11.44 -10.21
C ASP A 75 -29.50 -10.53 -11.31
N ALA A 76 -28.53 -11.01 -12.10
CA ALA A 76 -27.87 -10.20 -13.13
C ALA A 76 -28.58 -10.27 -14.48
N LEU A 77 -29.18 -11.41 -14.82
CA LEU A 77 -29.80 -11.64 -16.13
C LEU A 77 -31.34 -11.66 -16.09
N GLY A 78 -31.95 -11.66 -14.90
CA GLY A 78 -33.40 -11.73 -14.74
C GLY A 78 -34.00 -13.03 -15.30
N LEU A 79 -33.21 -14.10 -15.36
CA LEU A 79 -33.62 -15.40 -15.86
C LEU A 79 -34.30 -16.20 -14.74
N VAL A 80 -35.30 -16.98 -15.11
CA VAL A 80 -36.04 -17.85 -14.17
C VAL A 80 -36.27 -19.21 -14.80
N LYS A 81 -36.50 -20.23 -13.96
CA LYS A 81 -36.77 -21.58 -14.44
C LYS A 81 -38.12 -21.64 -15.15
N PRO A 82 -38.31 -22.58 -16.09
CA PRO A 82 -39.60 -22.80 -16.71
C PRO A 82 -40.71 -23.00 -15.65
N GLY A 83 -41.73 -22.14 -15.68
CA GLY A 83 -42.84 -22.15 -14.72
C GLY A 83 -42.73 -21.16 -13.55
N GLU A 84 -41.61 -20.45 -13.39
CA GLU A 84 -41.45 -19.36 -12.41
C GLU A 84 -41.90 -18.00 -13.01
N ILE A 85 -42.40 -17.09 -12.16
CA ILE A 85 -42.91 -15.76 -12.55
C ILE A 85 -42.18 -14.68 -11.76
N ILE A 86 -41.65 -13.66 -12.45
CA ILE A 86 -41.00 -12.50 -11.82
C ILE A 86 -42.06 -11.43 -11.53
N LEU A 87 -42.27 -11.10 -10.25
CA LEU A 87 -43.15 -10.02 -9.82
C LEU A 87 -42.30 -8.77 -9.51
N LYS A 88 -42.33 -7.76 -10.40
CA LYS A 88 -41.71 -6.45 -10.14
C LYS A 88 -42.75 -5.53 -9.52
N VAL A 89 -42.64 -5.30 -8.21
CA VAL A 89 -43.46 -4.30 -7.51
C VAL A 89 -42.81 -2.93 -7.77
N THR A 90 -43.55 -2.04 -8.43
CA THR A 90 -43.13 -0.66 -8.68
C THR A 90 -43.96 0.23 -7.75
N GLU A 91 -43.31 1.09 -6.95
CA GLU A 91 -43.98 2.14 -6.16
C GLU A 91 -44.37 3.34 -7.00
#